data_AF-A0A6S7AVC3-F1
#
_entry.id   AF-A0A6S7AVC3-F1
#
_cell.length_a   1.000
_cell.length_b   1.000
_cell.length_c   1.000
_cell.angle_alpha   90.00
_cell.angle_beta   90.00
_cell.angle_gamma   90.00
#
_symmetry.space_group_name_H-M   'P 1'
#
loop_
_entity.id
_entity.type
_entity.pdbx_description
1 polymer ?
#
loop_
_entity_poly.entity_id
_entity_poly.type
_entity_poly.pdbx_seq_one_letter_code
_entity_poly.pdbx_strand_id
1 'polypeptide(L)'
;MASIKVDVVSAEAQIFSGQAKFVSLPGEAGELGILPGHAPLITRIRPGTVEIEAEDGSIELVFVAGGILEVQPTNVTVLADTAIRGKDLDEAKAEQARRQAEEALQNTGANLEYATAQAELSYATAQLAAIQRLRRARGQG
;
A
#
# COMPACT_ATOMS: atom_id res chain seq x y z
N MET A 1 23.99 -8.14 8.28
CA MET A 1 23.04 -8.53 7.21
C MET A 1 22.97 -7.38 6.23
N ALA A 2 22.76 -7.61 4.94
CA ALA A 2 22.58 -6.52 3.99
C ALA A 2 21.22 -5.85 4.25
N SER A 3 21.17 -4.52 4.14
CA SER A 3 19.96 -3.72 4.22
C SER A 3 19.85 -2.80 3.02
N ILE A 4 18.63 -2.34 2.75
CA ILE A 4 18.31 -1.39 1.70
C ILE A 4 17.58 -0.20 2.31
N LYS A 5 17.93 1.00 1.86
CA LYS A 5 17.22 2.20 2.29
C LYS A 5 15.84 2.21 1.65
N VAL A 6 14.80 2.41 2.45
CA VAL A 6 13.41 2.45 1.99
C VAL A 6 12.82 3.80 2.37
N ASP A 7 12.31 4.50 1.37
CA ASP A 7 11.61 5.76 1.50
C ASP A 7 10.17 5.57 1.01
N VAL A 8 9.16 5.88 1.85
CA VAL A 8 7.75 5.94 1.44
C VAL A 8 7.29 7.37 1.58
N VAL A 9 6.95 7.98 0.45
CA VAL A 9 6.61 9.40 0.35
C VAL A 9 5.31 9.58 -0.40
N SER A 10 4.56 10.60 -0.02
CA SER A 10 3.43 11.14 -0.79
C SER A 10 3.74 12.57 -1.23
N ALA A 11 2.84 13.17 -2.02
CA ALA A 11 2.93 14.59 -2.38
C ALA A 11 2.89 15.53 -1.17
N GLU A 12 2.34 15.06 -0.04
CA GLU A 12 2.06 15.88 1.14
C GLU A 12 3.10 15.68 2.25
N ALA A 13 3.64 14.46 2.39
CA ALA A 13 4.53 14.12 3.49
C ALA A 13 5.43 12.90 3.21
N GLN A 14 6.54 12.85 3.94
CA GLN A 14 7.35 11.65 4.06
C GLN A 14 6.74 10.74 5.14
N ILE A 15 6.22 9.59 4.72
CA ILE A 15 5.47 8.68 5.58
C ILE A 15 6.40 7.71 6.31
N PHE A 16 7.44 7.23 5.64
CA PHE A 16 8.47 6.36 6.21
C PHE A 16 9.82 6.65 5.57
N SER A 17 10.90 6.50 6.36
CA SER A 17 12.27 6.47 5.87
C SER A 17 13.12 5.69 6.85
N GLY A 18 13.79 4.66 6.37
CA GLY A 18 14.62 3.81 7.22
C GLY A 18 15.40 2.77 6.44
N GLN A 19 16.19 1.98 7.17
CA GLN A 19 16.83 0.78 6.62
C GLN A 19 15.91 -0.43 6.81
N ALA A 20 15.77 -1.22 5.76
CA ALA A 20 14.95 -2.44 5.77
C ALA A 20 15.75 -3.64 5.25
N LYS A 21 15.39 -4.82 5.74
CA LYS A 21 15.88 -6.11 5.22
C LYS A 21 15.03 -6.60 4.06
N PHE A 22 13.75 -6.23 4.06
CA PHE A 22 12.77 -6.68 3.09
C PHE A 22 11.63 -5.66 2.97
N VAL A 23 11.11 -5.51 1.75
CA VAL A 23 9.89 -4.74 1.47
C VAL A 23 8.98 -5.57 0.60
N SER A 24 7.69 -5.62 0.92
CA SER A 24 6.68 -6.19 0.01
C SER A 24 5.53 -5.24 -0.24
N LEU A 25 5.00 -5.28 -1.45
CA LEU A 25 3.89 -4.43 -1.89
C LEU A 25 3.19 -4.98 -3.15
N PRO A 26 1.94 -4.58 -3.40
CA PRO A 26 1.20 -5.01 -4.59
C PRO A 26 1.63 -4.19 -5.82
N GLY A 27 2.43 -4.78 -6.70
CA GLY A 27 2.71 -4.24 -8.03
C GLY A 27 1.53 -4.40 -8.99
N GLU A 28 1.57 -3.69 -10.12
CA GLU A 28 0.54 -3.79 -11.16
C GLU A 28 0.39 -5.22 -11.72
N ALA A 29 1.50 -5.92 -11.93
CA ALA A 29 1.53 -7.28 -12.49
C ALA A 29 1.41 -8.41 -11.44
N GLY A 30 1.36 -8.08 -10.14
CA GLY A 30 1.35 -9.07 -9.06
C GLY A 30 2.00 -8.56 -7.77
N GLU A 31 2.20 -9.44 -6.79
CA GLU A 31 2.90 -9.09 -5.55
C GLU A 31 4.41 -8.98 -5.80
N LEU A 32 5.03 -7.95 -5.23
CA LEU A 32 6.46 -7.69 -5.33
C LEU A 32 7.11 -7.84 -3.96
N GLY A 33 8.27 -8.49 -3.93
CA GLY A 33 9.14 -8.60 -2.76
C GLY A 33 10.54 -8.11 -3.12
N ILE A 34 10.99 -7.04 -2.46
CA ILE A 34 12.25 -6.36 -2.73
C ILE A 34 13.25 -6.68 -1.62
N LEU A 35 14.40 -7.21 -2.03
CA LEU A 35 15.54 -7.52 -1.17
C LEU A 35 16.72 -6.59 -1.51
N PRO A 36 17.71 -6.44 -0.61
CA PRO A 36 18.95 -5.75 -0.91
C PRO A 36 19.63 -6.33 -2.15
N GLY A 37 19.99 -5.46 -3.10
CA GLY A 37 20.60 -5.86 -4.38
C GLY A 37 19.61 -6.25 -5.48
N HIS A 38 18.31 -5.97 -5.32
CA HIS A 38 17.33 -6.13 -6.38
C HIS A 38 17.69 -5.31 -7.62
N ALA A 39 17.39 -5.84 -8.81
CA ALA A 39 17.62 -5.14 -10.07
C ALA A 39 16.83 -3.82 -10.12
N PRO A 40 17.37 -2.76 -10.76
CA PRO A 40 16.64 -1.51 -10.91
C PRO A 40 15.29 -1.72 -11.62
N LEU A 41 14.23 -1.13 -11.09
CA LEU A 41 12.87 -1.32 -11.57
C LEU A 41 12.04 -0.07 -11.31
N ILE A 42 11.25 0.35 -12.31
CA ILE A 42 10.19 1.34 -12.13
C ILE A 42 8.88 0.70 -12.57
N THR A 43 7.88 0.70 -11.70
CA THR A 43 6.58 0.08 -11.99
C THR A 43 5.45 0.77 -11.24
N ARG A 44 4.22 0.67 -11.76
CA ARG A 44 3.04 1.10 -11.02
C ARG A 44 2.69 0.11 -9.93
N ILE A 45 2.08 0.64 -8.87
CA ILE A 45 1.62 -0.16 -7.74
C ILE A 45 0.12 0.03 -7.55
N ARG A 46 -0.54 -1.03 -7.12
CA ARG A 46 -1.98 -1.03 -6.83
C ARG A 46 -2.24 -0.54 -5.41
N PRO A 47 -3.46 -0.09 -5.08
CA PRO A 47 -3.84 0.17 -3.71
C PRO A 47 -3.62 -1.06 -2.83
N GLY A 48 -3.00 -0.89 -1.66
CA GLY A 48 -2.78 -1.97 -0.72
C GLY A 48 -1.74 -1.66 0.35
N THR A 49 -1.23 -2.70 1.01
CA THR A 49 -0.30 -2.54 2.13
C THR A 49 1.13 -2.73 1.66
N VAL A 50 1.98 -1.76 1.96
CA VAL A 50 3.43 -1.88 1.92
C VAL A 50 3.88 -2.40 3.27
N GLU A 51 4.54 -3.55 3.29
CA GLU A 51 5.12 -4.15 4.48
C GLU A 51 6.64 -4.01 4.43
N ILE A 52 7.20 -3.41 5.48
CA ILE A 52 8.61 -3.09 5.59
C ILE A 52 9.15 -3.81 6.83
N GLU A 53 10.07 -4.74 6.62
CA GLU A 53 10.80 -5.40 7.71
C GLU A 53 12.08 -4.62 7.99
N ALA A 54 12.12 -3.93 9.12
CA ALA A 54 13.26 -3.13 9.54
C ALA A 54 14.44 -4.00 10.01
N GLU A 55 15.62 -3.40 10.17
CA GLU A 55 16.82 -4.13 10.58
C GLU A 55 16.71 -4.78 11.96
N ASP A 56 15.94 -4.19 12.87
CA ASP A 56 15.67 -4.72 14.21
C ASP A 56 14.62 -5.85 14.22
N GLY A 57 14.06 -6.20 13.05
CA GLY A 57 13.00 -7.20 12.90
C GLY A 57 11.60 -6.67 13.18
N SER A 58 11.45 -5.36 13.45
CA SER A 58 10.14 -4.75 13.54
C SER A 58 9.48 -4.67 12.15
N ILE A 59 8.17 -4.88 12.12
CA ILE A 59 7.37 -4.82 10.90
C ILE A 59 6.60 -3.52 10.90
N GLU A 60 6.83 -2.69 9.89
CA GLU A 60 6.07 -1.48 9.62
C GLU A 60 5.12 -1.69 8.44
N LEU A 61 3.86 -1.33 8.65
CA LEU A 61 2.79 -1.52 7.68
C LEU A 61 2.23 -0.15 7.29
N VAL A 62 2.31 0.18 6.01
CA VAL A 62 1.84 1.44 5.43
C VAL A 62 0.80 1.14 4.37
N PHE A 63 -0.39 1.74 4.48
CA PHE A 63 -1.37 1.65 3.41
C PHE A 63 -1.06 2.71 2.36
N VAL A 64 -1.04 2.31 1.09
CA VAL A 64 -0.87 3.19 -0.05
C VAL A 64 -2.07 3.05 -0.99
N ALA A 65 -2.54 4.18 -1.51
CA ALA A 65 -3.65 4.26 -2.46
C ALA A 65 -3.29 3.81 -3.87
N GLY A 66 -2.02 3.47 -4.11
CA GLY A 66 -1.44 3.33 -5.44
C GLY A 66 -0.30 4.34 -5.61
N GLY A 67 0.32 4.31 -6.79
CA GLY A 67 1.42 5.19 -7.14
C GLY A 67 2.49 4.48 -7.96
N ILE A 68 3.75 4.81 -7.71
CA ILE A 68 4.92 4.27 -8.42
C ILE A 68 5.94 3.72 -7.42
N LEU A 69 6.45 2.53 -7.71
CA LEU A 69 7.64 1.98 -7.08
C LEU A 69 8.85 2.28 -7.95
N GLU A 70 9.88 2.85 -7.35
CA GLU A 70 11.23 2.94 -7.91
C GLU A 70 12.20 2.12 -7.06
N VAL A 71 12.93 1.22 -7.71
CA VAL A 71 14.02 0.44 -7.11
C VAL A 71 15.31 0.86 -7.81
N GLN A 72 16.29 1.30 -7.04
CA GLN A 72 17.65 1.54 -7.51
C GLN A 72 18.60 0.59 -6.76
N PRO A 73 19.88 0.50 -7.16
CA PRO A 73 20.82 -0.48 -6.58
C PRO A 73 20.99 -0.37 -5.05
N THR A 74 20.78 0.81 -4.48
CA THR A 74 21.05 1.10 -3.05
C THR A 74 19.82 1.56 -2.27
N ASN A 75 18.70 1.88 -2.93
CA ASN A 75 17.48 2.36 -2.27
C ASN A 75 16.22 1.93 -3.02
N VAL A 76 15.10 1.97 -2.29
CA VAL A 76 13.75 1.76 -2.79
C VAL A 76 12.92 2.97 -2.39
N THR A 77 12.19 3.52 -3.34
CA THR A 77 11.29 4.64 -3.10
C THR A 77 9.89 4.30 -3.57
N VAL A 78 8.93 4.40 -2.66
CA VAL A 78 7.50 4.29 -2.96
C VAL A 78 6.93 5.70 -3.02
N LEU A 79 6.57 6.13 -4.23
CA LEU A 79 5.92 7.39 -4.54
C LEU A 79 4.41 7.14 -4.56
N ALA A 80 3.74 7.38 -3.44
CA ALA A 80 2.31 7.13 -3.30
C ALA A 80 1.47 8.38 -3.59
N ASP A 81 0.35 8.21 -4.29
CA ASP A 81 -0.62 9.31 -4.51
C ASP A 81 -1.26 9.74 -3.18
N THR A 82 -1.54 8.76 -2.31
CA THR A 82 -1.94 8.95 -0.93
C THR A 82 -1.36 7.80 -0.11
N ALA A 83 -0.77 8.11 1.05
CA ALA A 83 -0.20 7.10 1.94
C ALA A 83 -0.57 7.41 3.39
N ILE A 84 -1.12 6.40 4.07
CA ILE A 84 -1.61 6.47 5.43
C ILE A 84 -0.88 5.40 6.24
N ARG A 85 -0.26 5.79 7.36
CA ARG A 85 0.36 4.81 8.27
C ARG A 85 -0.72 3.90 8.81
N GLY A 86 -0.44 2.61 8.93
CA GLY A 86 -1.42 1.66 9.43
C GLY A 86 -1.93 1.94 10.85
N LYS A 87 -1.23 2.78 11.62
CA LYS A 87 -1.63 3.22 12.96
C LYS A 87 -2.78 4.25 12.93
N ASP A 88 -2.92 4.98 11.82
CA ASP A 88 -3.86 6.10 11.63
C ASP A 88 -5.05 5.72 10.72
N LEU A 89 -5.14 4.44 10.34
CA LEU A 89 -6.17 3.94 9.44
C LEU A 89 -7.49 3.71 10.19
N ASP A 90 -8.50 4.55 9.89
CA ASP A 90 -9.83 4.51 10.52
C ASP A 90 -10.76 3.50 9.81
N GLU A 91 -11.03 2.39 10.52
CA GLU A 91 -11.87 1.27 10.06
C GLU A 91 -13.30 1.70 9.71
N ALA A 92 -13.88 2.62 10.48
CA ALA A 92 -15.23 3.07 10.23
C ALA A 92 -15.34 3.84 8.91
N LYS A 93 -14.34 4.67 8.58
CA LYS A 93 -14.27 5.39 7.30
C LYS A 93 -14.02 4.46 6.12
N ALA A 94 -13.12 3.49 6.26
CA ALA A 94 -12.82 2.52 5.21
C ALA A 94 -14.03 1.64 4.89
N GLU A 95 -14.77 1.20 5.92
CA GLU A 95 -15.96 0.39 5.74
C GLU A 95 -17.11 1.18 5.11
N GLN A 96 -17.27 2.44 5.51
CA GLN A 96 -18.26 3.34 4.92
C GLN A 96 -17.95 3.64 3.45
N ALA A 97 -16.69 3.90 3.09
CA ALA A 97 -16.27 4.12 1.71
C ALA A 97 -16.53 2.87 0.84
N ARG A 98 -16.30 1.67 1.39
CA ARG A 98 -16.60 0.42 0.69
C ARG A 98 -18.09 0.27 0.41
N ARG A 99 -18.95 0.49 1.41
CA ARG A 99 -20.40 0.37 1.24
C ARG A 99 -20.92 1.35 0.19
N GLN A 100 -20.41 2.59 0.19
CA GLN A 100 -20.78 3.59 -0.80
C GLN A 100 -20.34 3.19 -2.23
N ALA A 101 -19.12 2.67 -2.38
CA ALA A 101 -18.64 2.19 -3.68
C ALA A 101 -19.42 0.93 -4.17
N GLU A 102 -19.79 0.02 -3.27
CA GLU A 102 -20.65 -1.13 -3.60
C GLU A 102 -22.07 -0.68 -4.04
N GLU A 103 -22.67 0.28 -3.34
CA GLU A 103 -23.98 0.84 -3.70
C GLU A 103 -23.94 1.61 -5.03
N ALA A 104 -22.84 2.33 -5.31
CA ALA A 104 -22.63 3.02 -6.58
C ALA A 104 -22.53 2.03 -7.75
N LEU A 105 -21.79 0.93 -7.58
CA LEU A 105 -21.70 -0.13 -8.60
C LEU A 105 -23.04 -0.79 -8.91
N GLN A 106 -23.91 -0.96 -7.91
CA GLN A 106 -25.23 -1.57 -8.10
C GLN A 106 -26.23 -0.67 -8.83
N ASN A 107 -26.06 0.65 -8.76
CA ASN A 107 -26.98 1.63 -9.37
C ASN A 107 -26.54 2.15 -10.75
N THR A 108 -25.41 1.69 -11.28
CA THR A 108 -24.81 2.30 -12.46
C THR A 108 -25.12 1.56 -13.77
N GLY A 109 -25.81 2.25 -14.69
CA GLY A 109 -26.25 1.70 -15.99
C GLY A 109 -25.33 1.95 -17.19
N ALA A 110 -24.16 2.57 -17.02
CA ALA A 110 -23.24 2.91 -18.12
C ALA A 110 -21.80 2.41 -17.88
N ASN A 111 -21.15 1.92 -18.95
CA ASN A 111 -19.82 1.30 -18.92
C ASN A 111 -18.70 2.20 -18.33
N LEU A 112 -18.80 3.53 -18.47
CA LEU A 112 -17.80 4.48 -17.94
C LEU A 112 -17.91 4.66 -16.42
N GLU A 113 -19.13 4.80 -15.90
CA GLU A 113 -19.38 4.93 -14.46
C GLU A 113 -19.15 3.60 -13.73
N TYR A 114 -19.31 2.46 -14.43
CA TYR A 114 -18.95 1.15 -13.90
C TYR A 114 -17.43 1.03 -13.65
N ALA A 115 -16.60 1.50 -14.58
CA ALA A 115 -15.14 1.44 -14.43
C ALA A 115 -14.65 2.31 -13.26
N THR A 116 -15.21 3.50 -13.08
CA THR A 116 -14.88 4.38 -11.95
C THR A 116 -15.34 3.77 -10.63
N ALA A 117 -16.57 3.27 -10.56
CA ALA A 117 -17.10 2.65 -9.35
C ALA A 117 -16.34 1.35 -8.99
N GLN A 118 -15.82 0.62 -9.99
CA GLN A 118 -14.98 -0.56 -9.76
C GLN A 118 -13.59 -0.20 -9.22
N ALA A 119 -13.02 0.92 -9.66
CA ALA A 119 -11.79 1.46 -9.08
C ALA A 119 -12.00 1.89 -7.62
N GLU A 120 -13.11 2.58 -7.31
CA GLU A 120 -13.47 2.98 -5.95
C GLU A 120 -13.69 1.76 -5.04
N LEU A 121 -14.37 0.73 -5.52
CA LEU A 121 -14.54 -0.51 -4.77
C LEU A 121 -13.20 -1.20 -4.49
N SER A 122 -12.33 -1.26 -5.50
CA SER A 122 -10.99 -1.86 -5.37
C SER A 122 -10.16 -1.10 -4.33
N TYR A 123 -10.25 0.22 -4.32
CA TYR A 123 -9.60 1.07 -3.32
C TYR A 123 -10.13 0.80 -1.90
N ALA A 124 -11.44 0.80 -1.71
CA ALA A 124 -12.04 0.63 -0.40
C ALA A 124 -11.88 -0.78 0.18
N THR A 125 -11.93 -1.81 -0.69
CA THR A 125 -11.65 -3.21 -0.28
C THR A 125 -10.18 -3.39 0.11
N ALA A 126 -9.24 -2.79 -0.63
CA ALA A 126 -7.83 -2.78 -0.25
C ALA A 126 -7.60 -2.10 1.11
N GLN A 127 -8.29 -0.99 1.37
CA GLN A 127 -8.20 -0.28 2.64
C GLN A 127 -8.66 -1.16 3.82
N LEU A 128 -9.80 -1.85 3.70
CA LEU A 128 -10.28 -2.77 4.73
C LEU A 128 -9.34 -3.97 4.95
N ALA A 129 -8.82 -4.56 3.87
CA ALA A 129 -7.87 -5.67 3.97
C ALA A 129 -6.59 -5.24 4.72
N ALA A 130 -6.10 -4.01 4.49
CA ALA A 130 -4.98 -3.44 5.22
C ALA A 130 -5.27 -3.35 6.73
N ILE A 131 -6.45 -2.84 7.11
CA ILE A 131 -6.87 -2.74 8.52
C ILE A 131 -6.92 -4.10 9.21
N GLN A 132 -7.49 -5.11 8.54
CA GLN A 132 -7.55 -6.47 9.07
C GLN A 132 -6.15 -7.07 9.27
N ARG A 133 -5.22 -6.85 8.33
CA ARG A 133 -3.83 -7.31 8.43
C ARG A 133 -3.10 -6.62 9.59
N LEU A 134 -3.28 -5.31 9.74
CA LEU A 134 -2.76 -4.51 10.84
C LEU A 134 -3.26 -4.98 12.21
N ARG A 135 -4.54 -5.36 12.32
CA ARG A 135 -5.13 -5.91 13.55
C ARG A 135 -4.53 -7.26 13.92
N ARG A 136 -4.35 -8.17 12.95
CA ARG A 136 -3.73 -9.48 13.19
C ARG A 136 -2.27 -9.34 13.65
N ALA A 137 -1.52 -8.42 13.06
CA ALA A 137 -0.16 -8.11 13.49
C ALA A 137 -0.10 -7.54 14.92
N ARG A 138 -1.13 -6.79 15.36
CA ARG A 138 -1.24 -6.27 16.73
C ARG A 138 -1.76 -7.29 17.76
N GLY A 139 -2.52 -8.30 17.34
CA GLY A 139 -3.13 -9.31 18.22
C GLY A 139 -2.22 -10.49 18.60
N GLN A 140 -1.00 -10.56 18.05
CA GLN A 140 0.00 -11.59 18.36
C GLN A 140 1.17 -11.07 19.24
N GLY A 141 0.99 -9.90 19.87
CA GLY A 141 1.94 -9.33 20.83
C GLY A 141 1.55 -9.56 22.28
#